data_AF-A6FXL8-F1
#
_entry.id   AF-A6FXL8-F1
#
_cell.length_a   1.000
_cell.length_b   1.000
_cell.length_c   1.000
_cell.angle_alpha   90.00
_cell.angle_beta   90.00
_cell.angle_gamma   90.00
#
_symmetry.space_group_name_H-M   'P 1'
#
loop_
_entity.id
_entity.type
_entity.pdbx_description
1 polymer ?
#
loop_
_entity_poly.entity_id
_entity_poly.type
_entity_poly.pdbx_seq_one_letter_code
_entity_poly.pdbx_strand_id
1 'polypeptide(L)'
;MPPAALALVDAVFQLALHHDRRARKAHAADPGHAPRRVQAHVLGPLEDEFNYIRVDIQFEGAASSNLSVTIDLDNQRLLAPQVGLGELSLGRSGIARLIGELEAWCYRALPVEEPEAKASTNTDVETTLKP
;
A
#
# COMPACT_ATOMS: atom_id res chain seq x y z
N MET A 1 -1.14 -24.07 9.50
CA MET A 1 -1.52 -22.69 9.12
C MET A 1 -2.87 -22.73 8.42
N PRO A 2 -3.90 -21.99 8.88
CA PRO A 2 -5.23 -21.97 8.26
C PRO A 2 -5.18 -21.43 6.82
N PRO A 3 -6.02 -21.93 5.88
CA PRO A 3 -6.06 -21.43 4.50
C PRO A 3 -6.30 -19.91 4.40
N ALA A 4 -7.09 -19.35 5.32
CA ALA A 4 -7.36 -17.92 5.40
C ALA A 4 -6.11 -17.08 5.72
N ALA A 5 -5.22 -17.57 6.59
CA ALA A 5 -3.96 -16.90 6.89
C ALA A 5 -3.01 -16.91 5.67
N LEU A 6 -2.92 -18.04 4.96
CA LEU A 6 -2.13 -18.14 3.73
C LEU A 6 -2.64 -17.19 2.65
N ALA A 7 -3.97 -17.12 2.45
CA ALA A 7 -4.58 -16.21 1.49
C ALA A 7 -4.30 -14.74 1.84
N LEU A 8 -4.31 -14.39 3.13
CA LEU A 8 -3.95 -13.04 3.56
C LEU A 8 -2.47 -12.73 3.28
N VAL A 9 -1.56 -13.65 3.61
CA VAL A 9 -0.13 -13.49 3.34
C VAL A 9 0.11 -13.27 1.84
N ASP A 10 -0.47 -14.11 0.99
CA ASP A 10 -0.35 -13.96 -0.46
C ASP A 10 -0.91 -12.60 -0.95
N ALA A 11 -2.09 -12.21 -0.48
CA ALA A 11 -2.68 -10.92 -0.82
C ALA A 11 -1.79 -9.72 -0.43
N VAL A 12 -1.15 -9.76 0.75
CA VAL A 12 -0.23 -8.70 1.19
C VAL A 12 1.02 -8.65 0.32
N PHE A 13 1.60 -9.79 -0.06
CA PHE A 13 2.72 -9.83 -1.00
C PHE A 13 2.36 -9.27 -2.38
N GLN A 14 1.18 -9.64 -2.90
CA GLN A 14 0.68 -9.10 -4.18
C GLN A 14 0.49 -7.59 -4.10
N LEU A 15 -0.04 -7.08 -2.99
CA LEU A 15 -0.23 -5.65 -2.75
C LEU A 15 1.12 -4.91 -2.73
N ALA A 16 2.10 -5.40 -1.96
CA ALA A 16 3.43 -4.80 -1.92
C ALA A 16 4.10 -4.78 -3.30
N LEU A 17 4.02 -5.89 -4.05
CA LEU A 17 4.57 -5.97 -5.41
C LEU A 17 3.88 -4.99 -6.38
N HIS A 18 2.56 -4.85 -6.28
CA HIS A 18 1.79 -3.90 -7.08
C HIS A 18 2.26 -2.47 -6.84
N HIS A 19 2.35 -2.07 -5.57
CA HIS A 19 2.75 -0.70 -5.21
C HIS A 19 4.23 -0.42 -5.45
N ASP A 20 5.12 -1.41 -5.32
CA ASP A 20 6.54 -1.28 -5.70
C ASP A 20 6.69 -0.99 -7.20
N ARG A 21 5.97 -1.73 -8.05
CA ARG A 21 5.96 -1.49 -9.50
C ARG A 21 5.44 -0.09 -9.82
N ARG A 22 4.40 0.37 -9.11
CA ARG A 22 3.86 1.71 -9.29
C ARG A 22 4.85 2.79 -8.89
N ALA A 23 5.52 2.65 -7.75
CA ALA A 23 6.54 3.57 -7.28
C ALA A 23 7.70 3.71 -8.28
N ARG A 24 8.18 2.58 -8.83
CA ARG A 24 9.21 2.58 -9.88
C ARG A 24 8.79 3.31 -11.14
N LYS A 25 7.54 3.10 -11.59
CA LYS A 25 6.99 3.80 -12.77
C LYS A 25 6.88 5.30 -12.55
N ALA A 26 6.44 5.73 -11.37
CA ALA A 26 6.35 7.14 -11.02
C ALA A 26 7.75 7.80 -11.02
N HIS A 27 8.74 7.16 -10.39
CA HIS A 27 10.12 7.65 -10.41
C HIS A 27 10.74 7.68 -11.82
N ALA A 28 10.41 6.72 -12.68
CA ALA A 28 10.87 6.74 -14.07
C ALA A 28 10.23 7.88 -14.89
N ALA A 29 8.99 8.27 -14.57
CA ALA A 29 8.29 9.39 -15.21
C ALA A 29 8.80 10.75 -14.72
N ASP A 30 9.18 10.84 -13.45
CA ASP A 30 9.82 12.02 -12.86
C ASP A 30 11.00 11.63 -11.94
N PRO A 31 12.23 11.61 -12.49
CA PRO A 31 13.43 11.28 -11.73
C PRO A 31 13.78 12.29 -10.63
N GLY A 32 13.14 13.46 -10.60
CA GLY A 32 13.30 14.46 -9.54
C GLY A 32 12.70 14.02 -8.21
N HIS A 33 11.80 13.03 -8.21
CA HIS A 33 11.23 12.44 -7.01
C HIS A 33 12.14 11.39 -6.40
N ALA A 34 12.29 11.41 -5.07
CA ALA A 34 13.06 10.40 -4.35
C ALA A 34 12.51 8.99 -4.63
N PRO A 35 13.37 8.00 -4.96
CA PRO A 35 12.92 6.64 -5.21
C PRO A 35 12.25 6.08 -3.97
N ARG A 36 11.13 5.40 -4.17
CA ARG A 36 10.38 4.70 -3.12
C ARG A 36 10.32 3.22 -3.44
N ARG A 37 10.50 2.38 -2.42
CA ARG A 37 10.37 0.93 -2.53
C ARG A 37 9.29 0.45 -1.58
N VAL A 38 8.55 -0.57 -2.00
CA VAL A 38 7.54 -1.22 -1.15
C VAL A 38 7.96 -2.67 -0.94
N GLN A 39 8.02 -3.09 0.31
CA GLN A 39 8.40 -4.44 0.70
C GLN A 39 7.36 -5.02 1.66
N ALA A 40 7.13 -6.32 1.56
CA ALA A 40 6.37 -7.07 2.55
C ALA A 40 7.29 -8.08 3.22
N HIS A 41 7.16 -8.23 4.54
CA HIS A 41 7.87 -9.20 5.34
C HIS A 41 6.87 -10.05 6.12
N VAL A 42 7.17 -11.35 6.21
CA VAL A 42 6.42 -12.26 7.09
C VAL A 42 7.39 -12.76 8.15
N LEU A 43 7.04 -12.54 9.40
CA LEU A 43 7.77 -12.96 10.58
C LEU A 43 6.93 -13.98 11.33
N GLY A 44 7.50 -15.13 11.67
CA GLY A 44 6.83 -16.10 12.54
C GLY A 44 7.49 -17.48 12.62
N PRO A 45 7.17 -18.26 13.67
CA PRO A 45 6.41 -17.86 14.86
C PRO A 45 7.21 -16.87 15.75
N LEU A 46 6.53 -15.93 16.40
CA LEU A 46 7.17 -14.95 17.29
C LEU A 46 7.62 -15.66 18.58
N GLU A 47 8.82 -15.34 19.08
CA GLU A 47 9.49 -16.10 20.16
C GLU A 47 8.68 -16.17 21.48
N ASP A 48 7.87 -15.16 21.77
CA ASP A 48 7.03 -15.10 22.97
C ASP A 48 5.61 -15.67 22.74
N GLU A 49 5.25 -15.99 21.50
CA GLU A 49 3.88 -16.16 21.05
C GLU A 49 3.82 -17.20 19.91
N PHE A 50 3.83 -18.49 20.30
CA PHE A 50 4.02 -19.65 19.41
C PHE A 50 3.02 -19.83 18.24
N ASN A 51 1.97 -19.01 18.14
CA ASN A 51 0.94 -19.13 17.11
C ASN A 51 0.60 -17.82 16.43
N TYR A 52 1.53 -16.86 16.45
CA TYR A 52 1.35 -15.57 15.82
C TYR A 52 2.24 -15.43 14.59
N ILE A 53 1.65 -14.91 13.52
CA ILE A 53 2.38 -14.51 12.32
C ILE A 53 2.25 -13.00 12.21
N ARG A 54 3.37 -12.29 12.11
CA ARG A 54 3.38 -10.87 11.82
C ARG A 54 3.66 -10.65 10.34
N VAL A 55 2.85 -9.81 9.71
CA VAL A 55 3.03 -9.37 8.34
C VAL A 55 3.28 -7.87 8.36
N ASP A 56 4.45 -7.46 7.90
CA ASP A 56 4.84 -6.04 7.82
C ASP A 56 4.83 -5.58 6.37
N ILE A 57 4.32 -4.38 6.12
CA ILE A 57 4.45 -3.66 4.84
C ILE A 57 5.27 -2.41 5.11
N GLN A 58 6.40 -2.30 4.44
CA GLN A 58 7.35 -1.21 4.60
C GLN A 58 7.50 -0.40 3.31
N PHE A 59 7.41 0.92 3.44
CA PHE A 59 7.85 1.88 2.46
C PHE A 59 9.25 2.38 2.81
N GLU A 60 10.19 2.24 1.89
CA GLU A 60 11.54 2.80 2.00
C GLU A 60 11.66 4.05 1.12
N GLY A 61 12.27 5.13 1.63
CA GLY A 61 12.47 6.38 0.90
C GLY A 61 12.57 7.60 1.83
N ALA A 62 12.20 8.79 1.33
CA ALA A 62 12.32 10.06 2.08
C ALA A 62 11.43 10.15 3.33
N ALA A 63 10.33 9.39 3.40
CA ALA A 63 9.49 9.24 4.57
C ALA A 63 9.15 7.76 4.74
N SER A 64 10.05 7.02 5.39
CA SER A 64 9.83 5.61 5.68
C SER A 64 8.59 5.44 6.54
N SER A 65 7.69 4.56 6.12
CA SER A 65 6.50 4.20 6.89
C SER A 65 6.38 2.69 6.92
N ASN A 66 5.93 2.17 8.07
CA ASN A 66 5.77 0.75 8.30
C ASN A 66 4.38 0.51 8.86
N LEU A 67 3.78 -0.59 8.44
CA LEU A 67 2.51 -1.07 8.91
C LEU A 67 2.60 -2.56 9.20
N SER A 68 2.19 -2.95 10.40
CA SER A 68 2.22 -4.31 10.89
C SER A 68 0.81 -4.84 11.08
N VAL A 69 0.59 -6.07 10.64
CA VAL A 69 -0.59 -6.86 10.96
C VAL A 69 -0.15 -8.12 11.66
N THR A 70 -0.73 -8.40 12.81
CA THR A 70 -0.52 -9.65 13.52
C THR A 70 -1.70 -10.57 13.28
N ILE A 71 -1.42 -11.81 12.88
CA ILE A 71 -2.38 -12.89 12.68
C ILE A 71 -2.25 -13.83 13.87
N ASP A 72 -3.29 -13.89 14.70
CA ASP A 72 -3.40 -14.84 15.80
C ASP A 72 -4.11 -16.10 15.28
N LEU A 73 -3.36 -17.19 15.15
CA LEU A 73 -3.85 -18.44 14.59
C LEU A 73 -4.72 -19.23 15.58
N ASP A 74 -4.52 -19.03 16.89
CA ASP A 74 -5.26 -19.75 17.93
C ASP A 74 -6.68 -19.20 18.07
N ASN A 75 -6.80 -17.88 18.12
CA ASN A 75 -8.08 -17.19 18.25
C ASN A 75 -8.71 -16.85 16.89
N GLN A 76 -8.05 -17.20 15.78
CA GLN A 76 -8.47 -16.90 14.42
C GLN A 76 -8.87 -15.43 14.23
N ARG A 77 -7.95 -14.53 14.59
CA ARG A 77 -8.16 -13.08 14.53
C ARG A 77 -6.98 -12.36 13.90
N LEU A 78 -7.27 -11.15 13.44
CA LEU A 78 -6.34 -10.20 12.86
C LEU A 78 -6.26 -8.99 13.79
N LEU A 79 -5.05 -8.58 14.12
CA LEU A 79 -4.75 -7.42 14.96
C LEU A 79 -4.00 -6.41 14.09
N ALA A 80 -4.62 -5.27 13.80
CA ALA A 80 -4.08 -4.28 12.88
C ALA A 80 -4.27 -2.84 13.41
N PRO A 81 -3.73 -2.53 14.60
CA PRO A 81 -4.01 -1.28 15.31
C PRO A 81 -3.65 -0.02 14.52
N GLN A 82 -2.70 -0.11 13.59
CA GLN A 82 -2.18 1.03 12.81
C GLN A 82 -3.10 1.45 11.65
N VAL A 83 -4.04 0.61 11.21
CA VAL A 83 -5.00 0.91 10.13
C VAL A 83 -6.40 1.27 10.66
N GLY A 84 -6.55 1.55 11.95
CA GLY A 84 -7.86 1.83 12.55
C GLY A 84 -8.79 0.60 12.58
N LEU A 85 -8.26 -0.59 12.28
CA LEU A 85 -8.93 -1.87 12.41
C LEU A 85 -8.40 -2.52 13.68
N GLY A 86 -9.07 -2.34 14.81
CA GLY A 86 -8.64 -2.91 16.09
C GLY A 86 -8.44 -4.43 16.00
N GLU A 87 -9.54 -5.17 16.11
CA GLU A 87 -9.56 -6.63 15.98
C GLU A 87 -10.57 -7.04 14.91
N LEU A 88 -10.17 -7.92 14.00
CA LEU A 88 -11.03 -8.48 12.95
C LEU A 88 -10.98 -10.00 13.00
N SER A 89 -12.05 -10.66 12.55
CA SER A 89 -12.04 -12.11 12.39
C SER A 89 -11.13 -12.54 11.23
N LEU A 90 -10.45 -13.68 11.38
CA LEU A 90 -9.68 -14.34 10.30
C LEU A 90 -10.63 -15.10 9.34
N GLY A 91 -11.64 -14.39 8.86
CA GLY A 91 -12.61 -14.85 7.87
C GLY A 91 -12.57 -13.98 6.62
N ARG A 92 -13.34 -14.38 5.60
CA ARG A 92 -13.40 -13.67 4.31
C ARG A 92 -13.69 -12.18 4.47
N SER A 93 -14.62 -11.80 5.35
CA SER A 93 -15.01 -10.41 5.58
C SER A 93 -13.91 -9.60 6.26
N GLY A 94 -13.27 -10.16 7.31
CA GLY A 94 -12.16 -9.49 8.00
C GLY A 94 -10.94 -9.33 7.09
N ILE A 95 -10.61 -10.35 6.30
CA ILE A 95 -9.52 -10.29 5.31
C ILE A 95 -9.82 -9.25 4.24
N ALA A 96 -11.02 -9.24 3.66
CA ALA A 96 -11.38 -8.26 2.62
C ALA A 96 -11.32 -6.82 3.16
N ARG A 97 -11.81 -6.60 4.39
CA ARG A 97 -11.74 -5.29 5.04
C ARG A 97 -10.29 -4.85 5.28
N LEU A 98 -9.45 -5.75 5.79
CA LEU A 98 -8.04 -5.48 6.00
C LEU A 98 -7.34 -5.12 4.69
N ILE A 99 -7.53 -5.91 3.63
CA ILE A 99 -6.93 -5.64 2.31
C ILE A 99 -7.33 -4.26 1.80
N GLY A 100 -8.61 -3.89 1.90
CA GLY A 100 -9.08 -2.57 1.49
C GLY A 100 -8.42 -1.42 2.25
N GLU A 101 -8.24 -1.56 3.56
CA GLU A 101 -7.54 -0.54 4.37
C GLU A 101 -6.04 -0.48 4.08
N LEU A 102 -5.39 -1.63 3.87
CA LEU A 102 -3.98 -1.70 3.48
C LEU A 102 -3.76 -1.04 2.12
N GLU A 103 -4.62 -1.31 1.15
CA GLU A 103 -4.60 -0.69 -0.16
C GLU A 103 -4.78 0.83 -0.04
N ALA A 104 -5.81 1.28 0.68
CA ALA A 104 -6.05 2.71 0.90
C ALA A 104 -4.87 3.40 1.60
N TRP A 105 -4.24 2.72 2.57
CA TRP A 105 -3.01 3.22 3.21
C TRP A 105 -1.86 3.33 2.22
N CYS A 106 -1.63 2.32 1.37
CA CYS A 106 -0.60 2.36 0.33
C CYS A 106 -0.82 3.50 -0.68
N TYR A 107 -2.07 3.80 -1.07
CA TYR A 107 -2.40 4.94 -1.93
C TYR A 107 -2.06 6.29 -1.26
N ARG A 108 -2.34 6.44 0.04
CA ARG A 108 -1.99 7.66 0.80
C ARG A 108 -0.49 7.80 0.99
N ALA A 109 0.23 6.69 1.20
CA ALA A 109 1.67 6.67 1.38
C ALA A 109 2.45 6.89 0.06
N LEU A 110 1.85 6.59 -1.09
CA LEU A 110 2.38 6.85 -2.43
C LEU A 110 1.43 7.74 -3.25
N PRO A 111 1.32 9.05 -2.94
CA PRO A 111 0.64 9.97 -3.83
C PRO A 111 1.47 10.07 -5.11
N VAL A 112 1.01 9.39 -6.16
CA VAL A 112 1.47 9.69 -7.51
C VAL A 112 0.65 10.89 -7.92
N GLU A 113 1.26 12.07 -7.98
CA GLU A 113 0.64 13.22 -8.63
C GLU A 113 0.31 12.77 -10.05
N GLU A 114 -0.99 12.74 -10.39
CA GLU A 114 -1.36 12.69 -11.80
C GLU A 114 -0.75 13.94 -12.42
N PRO A 115 0.05 13.81 -13.49
CA PRO A 115 0.63 14.98 -14.13
C PRO A 115 -0.53 15.89 -14.51
N GLU A 116 -0.53 17.11 -13.96
CA GLU A 116 -1.48 18.15 -14.32
C GLU A 116 -1.64 18.12 -15.84
N ALA A 117 -2.84 17.77 -16.29
CA ALA A 117 -3.18 17.85 -17.70
C ALA A 117 -2.89 19.29 -18.10
N LYS A 118 -1.81 19.49 -18.87
CA LYS A 118 -1.34 20.80 -19.34
C LYS A 118 -2.58 21.57 -19.78
N ALA A 119 -2.91 22.64 -19.05
CA ALA A 119 -3.88 23.60 -19.51
C ALA A 119 -3.41 24.04 -20.89
N SER A 120 -4.09 23.59 -21.94
CA SER A 120 -3.85 24.03 -23.29
C SER A 120 -4.11 25.52 -23.30
N THR A 121 -3.03 26.30 -23.21
CA THR A 121 -3.05 27.72 -23.55
C THR A 121 -3.37 27.78 -25.03
N ASN A 122 -4.67 27.82 -25.37
CA ASN A 122 -5.11 28.30 -26.66
C ASN A 122 -4.75 29.78 -26.70
N THR A 123 -3.58 30.05 -27.27
CA THR A 123 -3.22 31.37 -27.80
C THR A 123 -4.22 31.67 -28.91
N ASP A 124 -5.31 32.36 -28.56
CA ASP A 124 -6.22 32.92 -29.55
C ASP A 124 -5.44 33.90 -30.43
N VAL A 125 -5.44 33.59 -31.72
CA VAL A 125 -4.74 34.30 -32.77
C VAL A 125 -5.36 35.69 -32.91
N GLU A 126 -4.58 36.71 -32.57
CA GLU A 126 -4.86 38.10 -32.86
C GLU A 126 -5.02 38.27 -34.38
N THR A 127 -6.26 38.40 -34.86
CA THR A 127 -6.55 38.88 -36.21
C THR A 127 -7.67 39.90 -36.13
N THR A 128 -7.32 41.18 -36.09
CA THR A 128 -8.26 42.24 -36.48
C THR A 128 -7.48 43.38 -37.16
N LEU A 129 -7.56 43.32 -38.48
CA LEU A 129 -7.65 44.37 -39.49
C LEU A 129 -6.79 45.64 -39.38
N LYS A 130 -6.11 45.91 -40.51
CA LYS A 130 -5.48 47.18 -40.88
C LYS A 130 -5.95 47.53 -42.31
N PRO A 131 -5.79 48.80 -42.72
CA PRO A 131 -6.55 49.99 -42.37
C PRO A 131 -7.80 50.21 -43.24
#